data_AF-A0A0Q5K689-F1
#
_entry.id   AF-A0A0Q5K689-F1
#
_cell.length_a   1.000
_cell.length_b   1.000
_cell.length_c   1.000
_cell.angle_alpha   90.00
_cell.angle_beta   90.00
_cell.angle_gamma   90.00
#
_symmetry.space_group_name_H-M   'P 1'
#
loop_
_entity.id
_entity.type
_entity.pdbx_description
1 polymer ?
#
loop_
_entity_poly.entity_id
_entity_poly.type
_entity_poly.pdbx_seq_one_letter_code
_entity_poly.pdbx_strand_id
1 'polypeptide(L)'
;MTTLLDLALTPAQGGPRECGPGRQASHIYAECGFSAGGAPIEQFLIDYSMAVDLARMGFSTQGMNLIKRGDVYHLVDIIGAEHYPHVADFVEEARAIGISRKIPRTAEFSKLTAQSTMIFSS
;
A
#
# COMPACT_ATOMS: atom_id res chain seq x y z
N MET A 1 3.86 20.19 20.89
CA MET A 1 4.20 18.80 20.53
C MET A 1 2.91 18.08 20.23
N THR A 2 2.66 17.76 18.97
CA THR A 2 1.56 16.85 18.58
C THR A 2 1.99 15.44 18.95
N THR A 3 1.23 14.79 19.83
CA THR A 3 1.54 13.42 20.27
C THR A 3 1.06 12.41 19.21
N LEU A 4 1.52 11.16 19.29
CA LEU A 4 0.99 10.07 18.45
C LEU A 4 -0.50 9.78 18.70
N LEU A 5 -1.10 10.30 19.78
CA LEU A 5 -2.55 10.25 20.02
C LEU A 5 -3.33 11.37 19.30
N ASP A 6 -2.66 12.45 18.86
CA ASP A 6 -3.31 13.60 18.23
C ASP A 6 -3.40 13.48 16.70
N LEU A 7 -2.65 12.55 16.08
CA LEU A 7 -3.04 12.02 14.78
C LEU A 7 -4.15 11.00 15.02
N ALA A 8 -5.37 11.32 14.59
CA ALA A 8 -6.47 10.38 14.48
C ALA A 8 -6.20 9.36 13.35
N LEU A 9 -5.21 8.48 13.57
CA LEU A 9 -4.89 7.36 12.71
C LEU A 9 -6.11 6.45 12.62
N THR A 10 -6.77 6.46 11.46
CA THR A 10 -7.86 5.54 11.18
C THR A 10 -7.22 4.22 10.75
N PRO A 11 -7.34 3.13 11.52
CA PRO A 11 -6.80 1.84 11.11
C PRO A 11 -7.60 1.31 9.92
N ALA A 12 -6.94 0.57 9.02
CA ALA A 12 -7.67 -0.19 8.03
C ALA A 12 -8.37 -1.37 8.72
N GLN A 13 -9.62 -1.63 8.37
CA GLN A 13 -10.29 -2.88 8.74
C GLN A 13 -9.59 -4.06 8.04
N GLY A 14 -9.23 -3.86 6.76
CA GLY A 14 -8.62 -4.88 5.92
C GLY A 14 -9.58 -6.00 5.55
N GLY A 15 -9.17 -6.87 4.63
CA GLY A 15 -9.97 -7.98 4.14
C GLY A 15 -9.12 -9.07 3.49
N PRO A 16 -9.73 -10.11 2.91
CA PRO A 16 -8.99 -11.19 2.24
C PRO A 16 -8.18 -10.69 1.04
N ARG A 17 -8.80 -10.00 0.07
CA ARG A 17 -8.07 -9.53 -1.11
C ARG A 17 -6.99 -8.49 -0.77
N GLU A 18 -7.17 -7.75 0.33
CA GLU A 18 -6.15 -6.88 0.93
C GLU A 18 -4.98 -7.66 1.57
N CYS A 19 -5.26 -8.61 2.46
CA CYS A 19 -4.26 -9.26 3.33
C CYS A 19 -3.78 -10.66 2.88
N GLY A 20 -4.37 -11.24 1.84
CA GLY A 20 -4.30 -12.67 1.51
C GLY A 20 -5.37 -13.49 2.26
N PRO A 21 -5.05 -14.58 2.98
CA PRO A 21 -6.04 -15.29 3.81
C PRO A 21 -6.42 -14.52 5.10
N GLY A 22 -6.38 -13.18 5.09
CA GLY A 22 -6.49 -12.32 6.27
C GLY A 22 -5.14 -11.99 6.94
N ARG A 23 -5.16 -11.19 8.01
CA ARG A 23 -3.96 -10.86 8.79
C ARG A 23 -3.44 -12.11 9.51
N GLN A 24 -2.18 -12.46 9.29
CA GLN A 24 -1.53 -13.63 9.87
C GLN A 24 -0.69 -13.24 11.08
N ALA A 25 -0.76 -14.04 12.16
CA ALA A 25 -0.04 -13.78 13.41
C ALA A 25 1.48 -13.60 13.21
N SER A 26 2.07 -12.80 14.11
CA SER A 26 3.31 -12.07 13.85
C SER A 26 3.20 -11.24 12.55
N HIS A 27 4.14 -11.39 11.60
CA HIS A 27 4.24 -10.60 10.38
C HIS A 27 4.25 -9.07 10.61
N ILE A 28 4.21 -8.30 9.52
CA ILE A 28 4.19 -6.84 9.52
C ILE A 28 3.31 -6.42 8.32
N TYR A 29 2.46 -5.43 8.54
CA TYR A 29 1.55 -4.89 7.53
C TYR A 29 1.72 -3.36 7.52
N ALA A 30 1.77 -2.74 6.33
CA ALA A 30 1.43 -1.33 6.21
C ALA A 30 -0.10 -1.23 6.14
N GLU A 31 -0.67 -0.31 6.89
CA GLU A 31 -2.10 -0.05 6.88
C GLU A 31 -2.41 1.43 6.80
N CYS A 32 -3.52 1.76 6.14
CA CYS A 32 -4.09 3.09 6.07
C CYS A 32 -5.60 2.99 5.92
N GLY A 33 -6.35 3.40 6.94
CA GLY A 33 -7.79 3.61 6.84
C GLY A 33 -8.11 5.02 6.34
N PHE A 34 -9.26 5.18 5.70
CA PHE A 34 -9.70 6.47 5.15
C PHE A 34 -10.57 7.22 6.16
N SER A 35 -10.36 8.54 6.25
CA SER A 35 -11.18 9.45 7.05
C SER A 35 -11.83 10.50 6.15
N ALA A 36 -12.89 11.16 6.63
CA ALA A 36 -13.65 12.14 5.84
C ALA A 36 -12.86 13.38 5.38
N GLY A 37 -11.67 13.62 5.93
CA GLY A 37 -10.73 14.67 5.51
C GLY A 37 -9.44 14.14 4.88
N GLY A 38 -9.34 12.83 4.61
CA GLY A 38 -8.19 12.20 3.99
C GLY A 38 -8.14 12.39 2.47
N ALA A 39 -7.02 12.02 1.86
CA ALA A 39 -6.90 11.92 0.41
C ALA A 39 -7.55 10.62 -0.11
N PRO A 40 -8.21 10.64 -1.29
CA PRO A 40 -8.75 9.44 -1.91
C PRO A 40 -7.62 8.51 -2.40
N ILE A 41 -7.88 7.20 -2.43
CA ILE A 41 -6.88 6.18 -2.82
C ILE A 41 -6.33 6.42 -4.23
N GLU A 42 -7.13 6.97 -5.13
CA GLU A 42 -6.75 7.25 -6.52
C GLU A 42 -5.63 8.30 -6.65
N GLN A 43 -5.36 9.14 -5.64
CA GLN A 43 -4.18 10.03 -5.64
C GLN A 43 -2.86 9.28 -5.45
N PHE A 44 -2.93 8.02 -5.00
CA PHE A 44 -1.78 7.14 -4.77
C PHE A 44 -1.74 5.97 -5.76
N LEU A 45 -2.72 5.88 -6.67
CA LEU A 45 -2.76 4.92 -7.77
C LEU A 45 -2.01 5.52 -8.97
N ILE A 46 -1.17 4.71 -9.59
CA ILE A 46 -0.48 5.01 -10.85
C ILE A 46 -0.88 3.93 -11.84
N ASP A 47 -1.27 4.32 -13.04
CA ASP A 47 -1.54 3.42 -14.15
C ASP A 47 -0.59 3.74 -15.30
N TYR A 48 0.23 2.78 -15.72
CA TYR A 48 1.19 2.98 -16.79
C TYR A 48 0.53 2.68 -18.14
N SER A 49 0.55 3.64 -19.06
CA SER A 49 -0.01 3.49 -20.42
C SER A 49 0.74 2.50 -21.33
N MET A 50 1.70 1.74 -20.78
CA MET A 50 2.48 0.72 -21.45
C MET A 50 2.82 -0.41 -20.47
N ALA A 51 3.00 -1.64 -20.99
CA ALA A 51 3.46 -2.76 -20.18
C ALA A 51 4.86 -2.48 -19.60
N VAL A 52 5.01 -2.70 -18.29
CA VAL A 52 6.25 -2.45 -17.55
C VAL A 52 6.95 -3.77 -17.20
N ASP A 53 8.25 -3.86 -17.50
CA ASP A 53 9.09 -4.97 -17.05
C ASP A 53 9.49 -4.77 -15.58
N LEU A 54 8.60 -5.22 -14.70
CA LEU A 54 8.74 -5.14 -13.24
C LEU A 54 10.04 -5.79 -12.74
N ALA A 55 10.41 -6.94 -13.31
CA ALA A 55 11.62 -7.67 -12.92
C ALA A 55 12.89 -6.87 -13.26
N ARG A 56 12.94 -6.25 -14.45
CA ARG A 56 14.03 -5.35 -14.83
C ARG A 56 14.07 -4.05 -14.02
N MET A 57 12.95 -3.61 -13.48
CA MET A 57 12.89 -2.49 -12.51
C MET A 57 13.26 -2.90 -11.07
N GLY A 58 13.49 -4.19 -10.81
CA GLY A 58 13.83 -4.71 -9.48
C GLY A 58 12.61 -4.90 -8.56
N PHE A 59 11.40 -4.95 -9.11
CA PHE A 59 10.18 -5.18 -8.34
C PHE A 59 9.84 -6.66 -8.20
N SER A 60 9.44 -7.04 -6.98
CA SER A 60 8.64 -8.22 -6.71
C SER A 60 7.22 -8.00 -7.26
N THR A 61 6.69 -9.01 -7.94
CA THR A 61 5.27 -9.08 -8.35
C THR A 61 4.34 -9.43 -7.20
N GLN A 62 4.88 -9.76 -6.02
CA GLN A 62 4.10 -10.09 -4.83
C GLN A 62 4.53 -9.24 -3.62
N GLY A 63 3.57 -8.50 -3.07
CA GLY A 63 3.73 -7.70 -1.87
C GLY A 63 4.50 -6.39 -2.07
N MET A 64 4.72 -5.70 -0.95
CA MET A 64 5.29 -4.33 -0.95
C MET A 64 6.78 -4.30 -1.29
N ASN A 65 7.11 -3.45 -2.27
CA ASN A 65 8.45 -3.04 -2.67
C ASN A 65 8.85 -1.71 -2.01
N LEU A 66 10.14 -1.41 -1.87
CA LEU A 66 10.63 -0.09 -1.46
C LEU A 66 11.24 0.65 -2.66
N ILE A 67 10.76 1.85 -2.96
CA ILE A 67 11.37 2.76 -3.95
C ILE A 67 11.91 4.02 -3.27
N LYS A 68 12.93 4.65 -3.86
CA LYS A 68 13.34 6.02 -3.51
C LYS A 68 12.75 7.00 -4.53
N ARG A 69 12.03 8.02 -4.07
CA ARG A 69 11.53 9.15 -4.89
C ARG A 69 12.07 10.44 -4.28
N GLY A 70 12.95 11.13 -5.01
CA GLY A 70 13.74 12.20 -4.43
C GLY A 70 14.61 11.65 -3.29
N ASP A 71 14.42 12.13 -2.06
CA ASP A 71 15.13 11.67 -0.86
C ASP A 71 14.30 10.81 0.11
N VAL A 72 13.03 10.56 -0.20
CA VAL A 72 12.13 9.74 0.62
C VAL A 72 12.00 8.34 0.03
N TYR A 73 11.96 7.32 0.89
CA TYR A 73 11.57 5.97 0.48
C TYR A 73 10.06 5.77 0.67
N HIS A 74 9.41 5.15 -0.31
CA HIS A 74 7.99 4.85 -0.32
C HIS A 74 7.76 3.35 -0.50
N LEU A 75 6.59 2.87 -0.10
CA LEU A 75 6.14 1.52 -0.36
C LEU A 75 5.38 1.49 -1.69
N VAL A 76 5.66 0.49 -2.54
CA VAL A 76 4.96 0.28 -3.81
C VAL A 76 4.38 -1.13 -3.86
N ASP A 77 3.09 -1.21 -4.11
CA ASP A 77 2.39 -2.46 -4.40
C ASP A 77 2.06 -2.55 -5.89
N ILE A 78 2.07 -3.78 -6.42
CA ILE A 78 1.62 -4.06 -7.78
C ILE A 78 0.30 -4.83 -7.68
N ILE A 79 -0.78 -4.23 -8.17
CA ILE A 79 -2.13 -4.79 -8.11
C ILE A 79 -2.22 -5.92 -9.14
N GLY A 80 -2.14 -7.16 -8.67
CA GLY A 80 -2.26 -8.33 -9.56
C GLY A 80 -3.65 -8.49 -10.14
N ALA A 81 -3.76 -8.47 -11.48
CA ALA A 81 -5.01 -8.66 -12.23
C ALA A 81 -5.75 -9.98 -11.92
N GLU A 82 -5.06 -11.00 -11.39
CA GLU A 82 -5.66 -12.24 -10.87
C GLU A 82 -6.61 -11.99 -9.68
N HIS A 83 -6.27 -11.03 -8.81
CA HIS A 83 -7.03 -10.69 -7.61
C HIS A 83 -8.02 -9.53 -7.85
N TYR A 84 -7.69 -8.64 -8.78
CA TYR A 84 -8.49 -7.49 -9.19
C TYR A 84 -8.50 -7.38 -10.73
N PRO A 85 -9.40 -8.10 -11.43
CA PRO A 85 -9.51 -8.03 -12.90
C PRO A 85 -9.81 -6.61 -13.41
N HIS A 86 -10.42 -5.77 -12.56
CA HIS A 86 -10.59 -4.35 -12.76
C HIS A 86 -10.03 -3.57 -11.56
N VAL A 87 -9.16 -2.59 -11.81
CA VAL A 87 -8.59 -1.73 -10.76
C VAL A 87 -9.66 -0.95 -9.98
N ALA A 88 -10.82 -0.71 -10.59
CA ALA A 88 -11.98 -0.13 -9.92
C ALA A 88 -12.44 -0.97 -8.71
N ASP A 89 -12.38 -2.30 -8.79
CA ASP A 89 -12.74 -3.18 -7.68
C ASP A 89 -11.78 -3.02 -6.48
N PHE A 90 -10.51 -2.71 -6.75
CA PHE A 90 -9.53 -2.38 -5.71
C PHE A 90 -9.83 -1.02 -5.08
N VAL A 91 -10.13 0.00 -5.91
CA VAL A 91 -10.46 1.36 -5.44
C VAL A 91 -11.69 1.37 -4.53
N GLU A 92 -12.78 0.70 -4.92
CA GLU A 92 -14.00 0.69 -4.10
C GLU A 92 -13.85 -0.17 -2.83
N GLU A 93 -13.12 -1.29 -2.90
CA GLU A 93 -12.82 -2.09 -1.72
C GLU A 93 -11.94 -1.30 -0.73
N ALA A 94 -10.87 -0.67 -1.22
CA ALA A 94 -9.98 0.18 -0.43
C ALA A 94 -10.74 1.32 0.27
N ARG A 95 -11.64 2.02 -0.44
CA ARG A 95 -12.51 3.07 0.14
C ARG A 95 -13.39 2.53 1.27
N ALA A 96 -13.89 1.30 1.16
CA ALA A 96 -14.79 0.70 2.14
C ALA A 96 -14.07 0.20 3.41
N ILE A 97 -12.89 -0.42 3.28
CA ILE A 97 -12.22 -1.13 4.39
C ILE A 97 -10.80 -0.66 4.72
N GLY A 98 -10.27 0.32 3.99
CA GLY A 98 -8.88 0.75 4.08
C GLY A 98 -7.90 -0.23 3.41
N ILE A 99 -6.66 0.21 3.21
CA ILE A 99 -5.58 -0.63 2.70
C ILE A 99 -4.89 -1.36 3.85
N SER A 100 -4.62 -2.66 3.69
CA SER A 100 -3.77 -3.41 4.64
C SER A 100 -2.92 -4.45 3.93
N ARG A 101 -1.64 -4.13 3.70
CA ARG A 101 -0.75 -4.90 2.82
C ARG A 101 0.47 -5.44 3.56
N LYS A 102 0.76 -6.72 3.32
CA LYS A 102 1.85 -7.47 3.98
C LYS A 102 3.21 -6.96 3.49
N ILE A 103 4.08 -6.58 4.41
CA ILE A 103 5.47 -6.20 4.10
C ILE A 103 6.40 -7.39 4.39
N PRO A 104 7.37 -7.70 3.52
CA PRO A 104 8.43 -8.65 3.83
C PRO A 104 9.18 -8.27 5.11
N ARG A 105 9.46 -9.23 6.00
CA ARG A 105 10.22 -8.99 7.25
C ARG A 105 11.67 -8.52 6.99
N THR A 106 12.17 -8.77 5.79
CA THR A 106 13.48 -8.37 5.29
C THR A 106 13.52 -6.94 4.73
N ALA A 107 12.37 -6.25 4.69
CA ALA A 107 12.32 -4.86 4.25
C ALA A 107 13.13 -3.95 5.19
N GLU A 108 13.82 -2.96 4.62
CA GLU A 108 14.64 -2.01 5.37
C GLU A 108 13.76 -0.92 6.00
N PHE A 109 12.99 -1.28 7.02
CA PHE A 109 12.02 -0.39 7.69
C PHE A 109 12.62 0.95 8.18
N SER A 110 13.92 0.99 8.48
CA SER A 110 14.67 2.20 8.85
C SER A 110 14.74 3.26 7.74
N LYS A 111 14.42 2.91 6.50
CA LYS A 111 14.31 3.85 5.37
C LYS A 111 12.96 4.58 5.32
N LEU A 112 11.94 4.06 6.00
CA LEU A 112 10.61 4.67 6.03
C LEU A 112 10.57 5.81 7.05
N THR A 113 9.89 6.90 6.69
CA THR A 113 9.74 8.11 7.51
C THR A 113 8.27 8.56 7.55
N ALA A 114 7.97 9.62 8.31
CA ALA A 114 6.64 10.24 8.31
C ALA A 114 6.22 10.85 6.95
N GLN A 115 7.14 10.93 5.99
CA GLN A 115 6.89 11.39 4.62
C GLN A 115 6.73 10.23 3.62
N SER A 116 6.97 8.99 4.06
CA SER A 116 6.71 7.78 3.27
C SER A 116 5.21 7.64 2.99
N THR A 117 4.89 6.93 1.92
CA THR A 117 3.52 6.71 1.46
C THR A 117 3.42 5.33 0.84
N MET A 118 2.24 4.72 0.87
CA MET A 118 1.94 3.59 -0.01
C MET A 118 1.50 4.13 -1.37
N ILE A 119 2.07 3.57 -2.43
CA ILE A 119 1.76 3.85 -3.82
C ILE A 119 1.34 2.52 -4.45
N PHE A 120 0.37 2.54 -5.35
CA PHE A 120 -0.18 1.35 -5.98
C PHE A 120 -0.01 1.49 -7.49
N SER A 121 0.44 0.43 -8.18
CA SER A 121 0.41 0.35 -9.64
C SER A 121 -0.64 -0.66 -10.06
N SER A 122 -1.52 -0.29 -10.99
CA SER A 122 -2.18 -1.28 -11.86
C SER A 122 -1.26 -1.74 -13.00
#